data_AF-A0A8D8NQY7-F1
#
_entry.id   AF-A0A8D8NQY7-F1
#
_cell.length_a   1.000
_cell.length_b   1.000
_cell.length_c   1.000
_cell.angle_alpha   90.00
_cell.angle_beta   90.00
_cell.angle_gamma   90.00
#
_symmetry.space_group_name_H-M   'P 1'
#
loop_
_entity.id
_entity.type
_entity.pdbx_description
1 polymer ?
#
loop_
_entity_poly.entity_id
_entity_poly.type
_entity_poly.pdbx_seq_one_letter_code
_entity_poly.pdbx_strand_id
1 'polypeptide(L)'
;LLQLLFPEKPFHWARHISIALCLLFVVNLLVIFVPNIRDIFGIIGATSAPSLIFILPGLFYIRIVSPEQEPMNSRPKILAACFTALGFIFMTMSLTFITLDWVYGENRSGGGH
;
A
#
# COMPACT_ATOMS: atom_id res chain seq x y z
N LEU A 1 -2.54 -5.38 -11.80
CA LEU A 1 -3.07 -4.01 -11.49
C LEU A 1 -3.64 -3.30 -12.72
N LEU A 2 -2.91 -3.21 -13.84
CA LEU A 2 -3.38 -2.46 -15.01
C LEU A 2 -4.38 -3.21 -15.92
N GLN A 3 -4.25 -4.54 -16.02
CA GLN A 3 -5.21 -5.38 -16.77
C GLN A 3 -6.52 -5.66 -16.02
N LEU A 4 -6.59 -5.32 -14.73
CA LEU A 4 -7.77 -5.56 -13.88
C LEU A 4 -8.70 -4.35 -13.80
N LEU A 5 -8.30 -3.19 -14.33
CA LEU A 5 -9.03 -1.91 -14.19
C LEU A 5 -9.64 -1.40 -15.51
N PHE A 6 -9.17 -1.88 -16.66
CA PHE A 6 -9.65 -1.46 -17.97
C PHE A 6 -9.75 -2.67 -18.91
N PRO A 7 -10.94 -3.27 -19.10
CA PRO A 7 -11.23 -3.91 -20.37
C PRO A 7 -11.29 -2.79 -21.42
N GLU A 8 -10.62 -2.97 -22.56
CA GLU A 8 -10.74 -2.12 -23.77
C GLU A 8 -10.07 -0.73 -23.82
N LYS A 9 -8.78 -0.59 -23.47
CA LYS A 9 -7.98 0.53 -24.02
C LYS A 9 -6.59 0.09 -24.50
N PRO A 10 -6.11 0.61 -25.65
CA PRO A 10 -4.93 0.10 -26.35
C PRO A 10 -3.69 0.10 -25.45
N PHE A 11 -2.80 -0.85 -25.74
CA PHE A 11 -1.55 -1.10 -25.03
C PHE A 11 -0.61 0.12 -25.11
N HIS A 12 -0.79 1.09 -24.21
CA HIS A 12 0.04 2.29 -24.15
C HIS A 12 1.38 1.96 -23.49
N TRP A 13 2.41 1.75 -24.33
CA TRP A 13 3.79 1.53 -23.91
C TRP A 13 4.29 2.59 -22.92
N ALA A 14 3.97 3.87 -23.13
CA ALA A 14 4.35 4.96 -22.23
C ALA A 14 3.83 4.78 -20.79
N ARG A 15 2.61 4.25 -20.63
CA ARG A 15 2.02 3.99 -19.31
C ARG A 15 2.68 2.82 -18.61
N HIS A 16 2.98 1.75 -19.35
CA HIS A 16 3.72 0.61 -18.81
C HIS A 16 5.16 0.97 -18.43
N ILE A 17 5.87 1.72 -19.27
CA ILE A 17 7.22 2.22 -18.97
C ILE A 17 7.19 3.12 -17.75
N SER A 18 6.28 4.08 -17.66
CA SER A 18 6.18 4.99 -16.51
C SER A 18 5.96 4.25 -15.20
N ILE A 19 5.11 3.22 -15.16
CA ILE A 19 4.89 2.39 -13.96
C ILE A 19 6.16 1.63 -13.60
N ALA A 20 6.81 0.98 -14.57
CA ALA A 20 8.04 0.24 -14.32
C ALA A 20 9.16 1.17 -13.79
N LEU A 21 9.30 2.36 -14.36
CA LEU A 21 10.30 3.35 -13.99
C LEU A 21 10.02 3.92 -12.59
N CYS A 22 8.76 4.19 -12.26
CA CYS A 22 8.34 4.59 -10.92
C CYS A 22 8.64 3.50 -9.89
N LEU A 23 8.31 2.23 -10.20
CA LEU A 23 8.57 1.09 -9.32
C LEU A 23 10.07 0.90 -9.09
N LEU A 24 10.87 1.01 -10.15
CA LEU A 24 12.32 0.89 -10.10
C LEU A 24 12.95 2.03 -9.28
N PHE A 25 12.46 3.26 -9.44
CA PHE A 25 12.88 4.42 -8.66
C PHE A 25 12.59 4.24 -7.17
N VAL A 26 11.37 3.81 -6.82
CA VAL A 26 10.97 3.56 -5.43
C VAL A 26 11.81 2.45 -4.80
N VAL A 27 12.05 1.34 -5.50
CA VAL A 27 12.89 0.23 -4.99
C VAL A 27 14.34 0.66 -4.80
N ASN A 28 14.91 1.40 -5.76
CA ASN A 28 16.28 1.90 -5.63
C ASN A 28 16.42 2.89 -4.47
N LEU A 29 15.45 3.80 -4.28
CA LEU A 29 15.43 4.68 -3.10
C LEU A 29 15.32 3.88 -1.80
N LEU A 30 14.42 2.89 -1.74
CA LEU A 30 14.22 2.07 -0.53
C LEU A 30 15.51 1.35 -0.12
N VAL A 31 16.24 0.78 -1.08
CA VAL A 31 17.51 0.07 -0.81
C VAL A 31 18.61 1.01 -0.30
N ILE A 32 18.67 2.24 -0.82
CA ILE A 32 19.65 3.25 -0.39
C ILE A 32 19.31 3.77 1.02
N PHE A 33 18.02 3.97 1.31
CA PHE A 33 17.56 4.52 2.59
C PHE A 33 17.49 3.48 3.72
N VAL A 34 17.31 2.20 3.42
CA VAL A 34 17.12 1.15 4.42
C VAL A 34 18.32 0.19 4.40
N PRO A 35 19.39 0.47 5.17
CA PRO A 35 20.58 -0.37 5.22
C PRO A 35 20.39 -1.66 6.03
N ASN A 36 19.29 -1.79 6.78
CA ASN A 36 19.01 -2.92 7.67
C ASN A 36 17.92 -3.84 7.12
N ILE A 37 18.26 -5.13 6.95
CA ILE A 37 17.34 -6.16 6.45
C ILE A 37 16.09 -6.34 7.34
N ARG A 38 16.22 -6.08 8.66
CA ARG A 38 15.10 -6.16 9.62
C ARG A 38 14.04 -5.10 9.35
N ASP A 39 14.47 -3.89 8.97
CA ASP A 39 13.58 -2.77 8.69
C ASP A 39 12.87 -2.97 7.36
N ILE A 40 13.55 -3.56 6.36
CA ILE A 40 12.95 -3.98 5.10
C ILE A 40 11.80 -4.96 5.36
N PHE A 41 12.03 -5.99 6.17
CA PHE A 41 10.97 -6.95 6.52
C PHE A 41 9.83 -6.31 7.31
N GLY A 42 10.15 -5.37 8.22
CA GLY A 42 9.16 -4.58 8.95
C GLY A 42 8.25 -3.77 8.02
N ILE A 43 8.83 -3.01 7.09
CA ILE A 43 8.10 -2.19 6.12
C ILE A 43 7.25 -3.07 5.19
N ILE A 44 7.82 -4.15 4.66
CA ILE A 44 7.09 -5.07 3.76
C ILE A 44 5.93 -5.73 4.50
N GLY A 45 6.13 -6.16 5.75
CA GLY A 45 5.09 -6.76 6.58
C GLY A 45 3.98 -5.77 6.93
N ALA A 46 4.35 -4.57 7.39
CA ALA A 46 3.42 -3.49 7.73
C ALA A 46 2.66 -2.95 6.51
N THR A 47 3.20 -3.10 5.31
CA THR A 47 2.54 -2.72 4.05
C THR A 47 1.61 -3.84 3.56
N SER A 48 2.11 -5.08 3.51
CA SER A 48 1.43 -6.20 2.87
C SER A 48 0.29 -6.75 3.73
N ALA A 49 0.46 -6.86 5.05
CA ALA A 49 -0.56 -7.40 5.94
C ALA A 49 -1.87 -6.58 5.91
N PRO A 50 -1.87 -5.25 6.15
CA PRO A 50 -3.11 -4.49 6.10
C PRO A 50 -3.66 -4.35 4.68
N SER A 51 -2.81 -4.36 3.66
CA SER A 51 -3.28 -4.35 2.26
C SER A 51 -4.07 -5.62 1.91
N LEU A 52 -3.58 -6.79 2.31
CA LEU A 52 -4.25 -8.07 2.03
C LEU A 52 -5.49 -8.29 2.91
N ILE A 53 -5.46 -7.84 4.17
CA ILE A 53 -6.54 -8.08 5.14
C ILE A 53 -7.65 -7.03 5.05
N PHE A 54 -7.31 -5.75 4.92
CA PHE A 54 -8.29 -4.66 4.96
C PHE A 54 -8.65 -4.12 3.56
N ILE A 55 -7.63 -3.89 2.72
CA ILE A 55 -7.82 -3.22 1.43
C ILE A 55 -8.36 -4.19 0.38
N LEU A 56 -7.84 -5.42 0.32
CA LEU A 56 -8.20 -6.41 -0.69
C LEU A 56 -9.70 -6.82 -0.66
N PRO A 57 -10.31 -7.17 0.49
CA PRO A 57 -11.74 -7.50 0.53
C PRO A 57 -12.63 -6.28 0.23
N GLY A 58 -12.26 -5.08 0.69
CA GLY A 58 -13.00 -3.85 0.39
C GLY A 58 -12.92 -3.47 -1.10
N LEU A 59 -11.74 -3.60 -1.70
CA LEU A 59 -11.52 -3.36 -3.12
C LEU A 59 -12.24 -4.40 -3.99
N PHE A 60 -12.19 -5.69 -3.62
CA PHE A 60 -12.97 -6.71 -4.32
C PHE A 60 -14.46 -6.47 -4.19
N TYR A 61 -14.96 -6.10 -3.01
CA TYR A 61 -16.37 -5.79 -2.82
C TYR A 61 -16.83 -4.64 -3.74
N ILE A 62 -16.06 -3.55 -3.79
CA ILE A 62 -16.38 -2.37 -4.63
C ILE A 62 -16.24 -2.68 -6.14
N ARG A 63 -15.38 -3.63 -6.52
CA ARG A 63 -15.08 -3.96 -7.92
C ARG A 63 -15.94 -5.09 -8.51
N ILE A 64 -16.29 -6.09 -7.71
CA ILE A 64 -17.19 -7.19 -8.11
C ILE A 64 -18.64 -6.72 -8.07
N VAL A 65 -19.02 -5.89 -7.09
CA VAL A 65 -20.35 -5.27 -7.05
C VAL A 65 -20.32 -4.00 -7.89
N SER A 66 -20.52 -4.19 -9.20
CA SER A 66 -20.65 -3.09 -10.16
C SER A 66 -21.73 -2.10 -9.73
N PRO A 67 -21.54 -0.78 -9.97
CA PRO A 67 -22.51 0.27 -9.65
C PRO A 67 -23.89 0.12 -10.33
N GLU A 68 -24.04 -0.88 -11.20
CA GLU A 68 -25.27 -1.24 -11.91
C GLU A 68 -26.23 -2.09 -11.08
N GLN A 69 -25.76 -2.75 -10.00
CA GLN A 69 -26.61 -3.60 -9.15
C GLN A 69 -27.13 -2.90 -7.89
N GLU A 70 -26.43 -1.87 -7.36
CA GLU A 70 -26.89 -1.08 -6.22
C GLU A 70 -26.42 0.39 -6.29
N PRO A 71 -27.26 1.36 -5.90
CA PRO A 71 -26.86 2.76 -5.84
C PRO A 71 -25.65 2.94 -4.92
N MET A 72 -24.77 3.88 -5.26
CA MET A 72 -23.50 4.16 -4.56
C MET A 72 -23.66 4.61 -3.08
N ASN A 73 -24.90 4.65 -2.59
CA ASN A 73 -25.33 5.06 -1.26
C ASN A 73 -25.77 3.88 -0.37
N SER A 74 -25.61 2.64 -0.83
CA SER A 74 -25.89 1.44 -0.03
C SER A 74 -24.90 1.28 1.14
N ARG A 75 -25.43 1.07 2.35
CA ARG A 75 -24.68 0.83 3.61
C ARG A 75 -23.44 -0.08 3.45
N PRO A 76 -23.53 -1.23 2.75
CA PRO A 76 -22.37 -2.12 2.63
C PRO A 76 -21.24 -1.57 1.75
N LYS A 77 -21.52 -0.70 0.77
CA LYS A 77 -20.49 -0.04 -0.05
C LYS A 77 -19.76 1.06 0.73
N ILE A 78 -20.48 1.80 1.56
CA ILE A 78 -19.90 2.78 2.49
C ILE A 78 -19.03 2.08 3.54
N LEU A 79 -19.49 0.94 4.08
CA LEU A 79 -18.71 0.14 5.02
C LEU A 79 -17.43 -0.41 4.36
N ALA A 80 -17.51 -0.95 3.15
CA ALA A 80 -16.33 -1.41 2.40
C ALA A 80 -15.34 -0.27 2.13
N ALA A 81 -15.83 0.92 1.77
CA ALA A 81 -15.00 2.10 1.56
C ALA A 81 -14.36 2.59 2.87
N CYS A 82 -15.12 2.64 3.96
CA CYS A 82 -14.64 3.03 5.29
C CYS A 82 -13.58 2.03 5.81
N PHE A 83 -13.82 0.72 5.64
CA PHE A 83 -12.88 -0.32 6.02
C PHE A 83 -11.58 -0.26 5.22
N THR A 84 -11.68 0.03 3.91
CA THR A 84 -10.52 0.27 3.05
C THR A 84 -9.73 1.52 3.50
N ALA A 85 -10.44 2.62 3.82
CA ALA A 85 -9.83 3.85 4.30
C ALA A 85 -9.14 3.65 5.67
N LEU A 86 -9.78 2.92 6.59
CA LEU A 86 -9.19 2.54 7.87
C LEU A 86 -7.93 1.68 7.67
N GLY A 87 -7.96 0.72 6.74
CA GLY A 87 -6.79 -0.06 6.35
C GLY A 87 -5.63 0.81 5.87
N PHE A 88 -5.91 1.84 5.08
CA PHE A 88 -4.92 2.82 4.63
C PHE A 88 -4.36 3.66 5.78
N ILE A 89 -5.22 4.14 6.69
CA ILE A 89 -4.80 4.90 7.87
C ILE A 89 -3.87 4.04 8.75
N PHE A 90 -4.26 2.81 9.08
CA PHE A 90 -3.40 1.91 9.85
C PHE A 90 -2.07 1.62 9.17
N MET A 91 -2.08 1.41 7.85
CA MET A 91 -0.87 1.21 7.07
C MET A 91 0.09 2.42 7.16
N THR A 92 -0.43 3.65 6.99
CA THR A 92 0.38 4.87 7.12
C THR A 92 0.91 5.09 8.54
N MET A 93 0.11 4.77 9.57
CA MET A 93 0.51 4.86 10.97
C MET A 93 1.62 3.86 11.30
N SER A 94 1.49 2.61 10.88
CA SER A 94 2.53 1.59 11.09
C SER A 94 3.82 1.93 10.35
N LEU A 95 3.74 2.44 9.12
CA LEU A 95 4.93 2.87 8.37
C LEU A 95 5.63 4.04 9.07
N THR A 96 4.85 5.01 9.55
CA THR A 96 5.37 6.17 10.29
C THR A 96 6.04 5.72 11.58
N PHE A 97 5.42 4.81 12.33
CA PHE A 97 6.00 4.28 13.57
C PHE A 97 7.33 3.55 13.33
N ILE A 98 7.40 2.69 12.31
CA ILE A 98 8.64 1.99 11.94
C ILE A 98 9.73 2.99 11.50
N THR A 99 9.36 4.01 10.74
CA THR A 99 10.30 5.05 10.30
C THR A 99 10.80 5.89 11.47
N LEU A 100 9.93 6.22 12.44
CA LEU A 100 10.32 6.94 13.65
C LEU A 100 11.21 6.07 14.54
N ASP A 101 10.91 4.78 14.69
CA ASP A 101 11.78 3.85 15.43
C ASP A 101 13.16 3.73 14.77
N TRP A 102 13.22 3.75 13.45
CA TRP A 102 14.49 3.81 12.72
C TRP A 102 15.27 5.11 13.00
N VAL A 103 14.64 6.28 12.86
CA VAL A 103 15.29 7.58 13.05
C VAL A 103 15.68 7.85 14.51
N TYR A 104 14.82 7.49 15.47
CA TYR A 104 15.00 7.81 16.89
C TYR A 104 15.58 6.64 17.71
N GLY A 105 15.37 5.40 17.29
CA GLY A 105 15.90 4.20 17.95
C GLY A 105 17.39 3.99 17.70
N GLU A 106 17.90 4.35 16.53
CA GLU A 106 19.35 4.33 16.24
C GLU A 106 20.12 5.34 17.12
N ASN A 107 19.49 6.45 17.51
CA ASN A 107 20.07 7.40 18.47
C ASN A 107 20.20 6.84 19.90
N ARG A 108 19.57 5.69 20.21
CA ARG A 108 19.61 5.06 21.55
C ARG A 108 20.57 3.88 21.64
N SER A 109 21.03 3.34 20.51
CA SER A 109 21.93 2.16 20.47
C SER A 109 23.42 2.51 20.50
N GLY A 110 23.80 3.79 20.44
CA GLY A 110 25.19 4.26 20.59
C GLY A 110 25.70 4.38 22.05
N GLY A 111 24.96 3.88 23.05
CA GLY A 111 25.20 4.15 24.47
C GLY A 111 25.36 2.91 25.35
N GLY A 112 26.16 1.92 24.93
CA GLY A 112 26.43 0.72 25.73
C GLY A 112 27.82 0.14 25.48
N HIS A 113 28.84 0.83 25.99
CA HIS A 113 30.12 0.22 26.38
C HIS A 113 30.13 0.11 27.92
#